data_AF-A0A7J4HSV4-F1
#
_entry.id   AF-A0A7J4HSV4-F1
#
_cell.length_a   1.000
_cell.length_b   1.000
_cell.length_c   1.000
_cell.angle_alpha   90.00
_cell.angle_beta   90.00
_cell.angle_gamma   90.00
#
_symmetry.space_group_name_H-M   'P 1'
#
loop_
_entity.id
_entity.type
_entity.pdbx_description
1 polymer ?
#
loop_
_entity_poly.entity_id
_entity_poly.type
_entity_poly.pdbx_seq_one_letter_code
_entity_poly.pdbx_strand_id
1 'polypeptide(L)' 'MLKGQVVSGDFSKIAMRIKSDQKVELGELVVIEDHSDKFILQVYDLLYASQIST' A
#
# COMPACT_ATOMS: atom_id res chain seq x y z
N MET A 1 -0.89 -12.76 0.21
CA MET A 1 0.17 -12.39 1.18
C MET A 1 -0.09 -10.95 1.61
N LEU A 2 -0.05 -10.63 2.90
CA LEU A 2 -0.36 -9.27 3.38
C LEU A 2 0.82 -8.32 3.11
N LYS A 3 0.67 -7.39 2.16
CA LYS A 3 1.71 -6.45 1.74
C LYS A 3 1.90 -5.25 2.68
N GLY A 4 0.84 -4.84 3.38
CA GLY A 4 0.85 -3.66 4.22
C GLY A 4 -0.47 -3.43 4.94
N GLN A 5 -0.61 -2.24 5.52
CA GLN A 5 -1.82 -1.78 6.19
C GLN A 5 -2.16 -0.36 5.74
N VAL A 6 -3.44 -0.08 5.50
CA VAL A 6 -3.93 1.28 5.30
C VAL A 6 -3.75 2.08 6.58
N VAL A 7 -3.11 3.23 6.50
CA VAL A 7 -2.83 4.09 7.67
C VAL A 7 -3.51 5.46 7.58
N SER A 8 -4.00 5.84 6.41
CA SER A 8 -4.63 7.14 6.13
C SER A 8 -5.29 7.10 4.76
N GLY A 9 -6.24 7.98 4.50
CA GLY A 9 -6.78 8.22 3.17
C GLY A 9 -8.24 8.64 3.19
N ASP A 10 -8.74 8.89 1.99
CA ASP A 10 -10.15 9.09 1.66
C ASP A 10 -10.51 8.26 0.41
N PHE A 11 -11.69 8.51 -0.15
CA PHE A 11 -12.17 7.82 -1.35
C PHE A 11 -11.25 7.98 -2.58
N SER A 12 -10.55 9.11 -2.69
CA SER A 12 -9.70 9.46 -3.83
C SER A 12 -8.27 8.95 -3.70
N LYS A 13 -7.73 8.93 -2.47
CA LYS A 13 -6.35 8.50 -2.21
C LYS A 13 -6.28 7.71 -0.91
N ILE A 14 -5.70 6.51 -1.01
CA ILE A 14 -5.41 5.64 0.13
C ILE A 14 -3.89 5.58 0.33
N ALA A 15 -3.45 5.80 1.57
CA ALA A 15 -2.06 5.66 1.98
C ALA A 15 -1.87 4.33 2.71
N MET A 16 -1.05 3.46 2.13
CA MET A 16 -0.67 2.16 2.72
C MET A 16 0.77 2.20 3.19
N ARG A 17 1.00 1.74 4.43
CA ARG A 17 2.34 1.45 4.92
C ARG A 17 2.73 0.04 4.53
N ILE A 18 3.78 -0.09 3.73
CA ILE A 18 4.31 -1.36 3.24
C ILE A 18 5.21 -1.98 4.33
N LYS A 19 5.17 -3.31 4.48
CA LYS A 19 6.13 -4.01 5.35
C LYS A 19 7.53 -3.98 4.73
N SER A 20 8.57 -3.92 5.56
CA SER A 20 9.97 -3.79 5.11
C SER A 20 10.47 -4.97 4.27
N ASP A 21 9.89 -6.15 4.45
CA ASP A 21 10.22 -7.38 3.72
C ASP A 21 9.42 -7.54 2.42
N GLN A 22 8.52 -6.61 2.12
CA GLN A 22 7.64 -6.67 0.96
C GLN A 22 8.06 -5.66 -0.11
N LYS A 23 7.97 -6.08 -1.37
CA LYS A 23 8.15 -5.21 -2.53
C LYS A 23 6.79 -4.87 -3.13
N VAL A 24 6.64 -3.61 -3.51
CA VAL A 24 5.46 -3.08 -4.21
C VAL A 24 5.98 -2.25 -5.37
N GLU A 25 5.34 -2.39 -6.53
CA GLU A 25 5.73 -1.69 -7.75
C GLU A 25 4.65 -0.69 -8.19
N LEU A 26 5.05 0.34 -8.92
CA LEU A 26 4.09 1.25 -9.57
C LEU A 26 3.27 0.47 -10.61
N GLY A 27 1.98 0.73 -10.64
CA GLY A 27 1.02 0.04 -11.50
C GLY A 27 0.53 -1.29 -10.95
N GLU A 28 1.11 -1.80 -9.85
CA GLU A 28 0.67 -3.04 -9.22
C GLU A 28 -0.79 -2.93 -8.75
N LEU A 29 -1.59 -3.96 -9.03
CA LEU A 29 -2.94 -4.07 -8.50
C LEU A 29 -2.92 -4.71 -7.11
N VAL A 30 -3.54 -4.05 -6.15
CA VAL A 30 -3.67 -4.52 -4.77
C VAL A 30 -5.14 -4.67 -4.40
N VAL A 31 -5.41 -5.55 -3.44
CA VAL A 31 -6.75 -5.75 -2.90
C VAL A 31 -6.78 -5.29 -1.45
N ILE A 32 -7.74 -4.42 -1.14
CA ILE A 32 -8.09 -4.08 0.25
C ILE A 32 -9.33 -4.87 0.62
N GLU A 33 -9.28 -5.53 1.77
CA GLU A 33 -10.41 -6.23 2.37
C GLU A 33 -10.89 -5.37 3.54
N ASP A 34 -12.14 -4.88 3.47
CA ASP A 34 -12.80 -4.17 4.56
C ASP A 34 -14.11 -4.89 4.89
N HIS A 35 -14.17 -5.52 6.06
CA HIS A 35 -15.24 -6.43 6.46
C HIS A 35 -15.54 -7.51 5.41
N SER A 36 -16.59 -7.30 4.60
CA SER A 36 -17.02 -8.22 3.52
C SER A 36 -16.74 -7.68 2.12
N ASP A 37 -16.32 -6.42 2.01
CA ASP A 37 -16.08 -5.75 0.75
C ASP A 37 -14.63 -5.89 0.33
N LYS A 38 -14.42 -6.05 -0.98
CA LYS A 38 -13.10 -6.10 -1.59
C LYS A 38 -12.98 -5.03 -2.65
N PHE A 39 -11.94 -4.22 -2.53
CA PHE A 39 -11.65 -3.16 -3.48
C PHE A 39 -10.35 -3.47 -4.20
N ILE A 40 -10.38 -3.43 -5.53
CA ILE A 40 -9.18 -3.49 -6.36
C ILE A 40 -8.68 -2.07 -6.58
N LEU A 41 -7.42 -1.83 -6.26
CA LEU A 41 -6.77 -0.54 -6.39
C LEU A 41 -5.48 -0.69 -7.17
N GLN A 42 -5.02 0.40 -7.79
CA GLN A 42 -3.73 0.45 -8.44
C GLN A 42 -2.77 1.34 -7.64
N VAL A 43 -1.55 0.83 -7.42
CA VAL A 43 -0.45 1.61 -6.85
C VAL A 43 -0.03 2.65 -7.88
N TYR A 44 -0.24 3.92 -7.58
CA TYR A 44 0.07 5.01 -8.50
C TYR A 44 1.21 5.92 -8.02
N ASP A 45 1.63 5.78 -6.76
CA ASP A 45 2.69 6.56 -6.12
C ASP A 45 3.41 5.68 -5.09
N LEU A 46 4.73 5.83 -4.97
CA LEU A 46 5.58 5.08 -4.04
C LEU A 46 6.54 6.02 -3.32
N LEU A 47 6.39 6.09 -2.00
CA LEU A 47 7.22 6.93 -1.14
C LEU A 47 8.12 6.03 -0.29
N TYR A 48 9.43 6.13 -0.52
CA TYR A 48 10.44 5.46 0.31
C TYR A 48 11.19 6.51 1.11
N ALA A 49 10.96 6.54 2.43
CA ALA A 49 11.88 7.21 3.32
C ALA A 49 13.13 6.33 3.42
N SER A 50 14.28 6.86 2.99
CA SER A 50 15.54 6.15 3.15
C SER A 50 15.83 6.02 4.65
N GLN A 51 15.68 4.82 5.20
CA GLN A 51 16.44 4.47 6.38
C GLN A 51 17.85 4.19 5.86
N ILE A 52 18.64 5.25 5.66
CA ILE A 52 20.09 5.09 5.53
C ILE A 52 20.52 4.49 6.87
N SER A 53 20.64 3.17 6.92
CA SER A 53 21.42 2.49 7.94
C SER A 53 22.87 2.69 7.55
N THR A 54 23.43 3.83 7.92
CA THR A 54 24.89 3.98 7.95
C THR A 54 25.44 3.15 9.09
#